data_AF-A0ABD2N8G0-F1
#
_entry.id   AF-A0ABD2N8G0-F1
#
_cell.length_a   1.000
_cell.length_b   1.000
_cell.length_c   1.000
_cell.angle_alpha   90.00
_cell.angle_beta   90.00
_cell.angle_gamma   90.00
#
_symmetry.space_group_name_H-M   'P 1'
#
loop_
_entity.id
_entity.type
_entity.pdbx_description
1 polymer ?
#
loop_
_entity_poly.entity_id
_entity_poly.type
_entity_poly.pdbx_seq_one_letter_code
_entity_poly.pdbx_strand_id
1 'polypeptide(L)'
;MQLGTGNHVKKIDVCAVYRDLGENLCSSLAAFHAFTGCDFNPAFYRKGKTRPFKILEKSGKFQGAFIKMGHNTFIADPLLMEQSFNVLQEYVCVLYNVKARKTVNEARCIIFDRIYTPKSSNEAFKKTTMKLEATS
;
A
#
# COMPACT_ATOMS: atom_id res chain seq x y z
N MET A 1 12.21 10.83 -22.35
CA MET A 1 10.92 11.52 -22.10
C MET A 1 11.18 12.99 -21.82
N GLN A 2 10.40 13.91 -22.40
CA GLN A 2 10.52 15.35 -22.14
C GLN A 2 9.44 15.77 -21.12
N LEU A 3 9.82 16.49 -20.08
CA LEU A 3 8.92 17.00 -19.04
C LEU A 3 9.12 18.50 -18.84
N GLY A 4 8.08 19.20 -18.38
CA GLY A 4 8.11 20.64 -18.11
C GLY A 4 7.85 21.52 -19.35
N THR A 5 7.77 22.83 -19.14
CA THR A 5 7.52 23.83 -20.19
C THR A 5 8.53 24.99 -20.09
N GLY A 6 8.81 25.64 -21.22
CA GLY A 6 9.75 26.78 -21.29
C GLY A 6 11.16 26.42 -20.84
N ASN A 7 11.75 27.23 -19.96
CA ASN A 7 13.11 27.03 -19.45
C ASN A 7 13.24 25.88 -18.44
N HIS A 8 12.14 25.22 -18.06
CA HIS A 8 12.14 24.09 -17.14
C HIS A 8 12.01 22.74 -17.85
N VAL A 9 12.25 22.70 -19.16
CA VAL A 9 12.28 21.46 -19.92
C VAL A 9 13.40 20.57 -19.41
N LYS A 10 13.02 19.40 -18.89
CA LYS A 10 13.94 18.34 -18.47
C LYS A 10 13.80 17.16 -19.41
N LYS A 11 14.93 16.66 -19.90
CA LYS A 11 15.00 15.40 -20.65
C LYS A 11 15.40 14.30 -19.67
N ILE A 12 14.54 13.30 -19.52
CA ILE A 12 14.83 12.10 -18.75
C ILE A 12 15.23 10.99 -19.72
N ASP A 13 16.44 10.46 -19.52
CA ASP A 13 16.87 9.20 -20.13
C ASP A 13 16.18 8.04 -19.40
N VAL A 14 15.18 7.47 -20.06
CA VAL A 14 14.40 6.34 -19.53
C VAL A 14 15.27 5.09 -19.43
N CYS A 15 16.25 4.93 -20.33
CA CYS A 15 17.18 3.81 -20.28
C CYS A 15 18.12 3.93 -19.07
N ALA A 16 18.56 5.14 -18.71
CA ALA A 16 19.31 5.35 -17.47
C ALA A 16 18.49 4.98 -16.23
N VAL A 17 17.23 5.41 -16.18
CA VAL A 17 16.31 5.05 -15.09
C VAL A 17 16.12 3.53 -15.01
N TYR A 18 15.91 2.86 -16.15
CA TYR A 18 15.76 1.40 -16.18
C TYR A 18 17.03 0.68 -15.70
N ARG A 19 18.22 1.15 -16.11
CA ARG A 19 19.51 0.59 -15.65
C ARG A 19 19.72 0.74 -14.14
N ASP A 20 19.24 1.83 -13.57
CA ASP A 20 19.37 2.12 -12.13
C ASP A 20 18.37 1.33 -11.28
N LEU A 21 17.09 1.29 -11.70
CA LEU A 21 16.02 0.63 -10.95
C LEU A 21 15.98 -0.88 -11.15
N GLY A 22 16.41 -1.36 -12.33
CA GLY A 22 16.36 -2.77 -12.71
C GLY A 22 14.99 -3.25 -13.17
N GLU A 23 14.99 -4.43 -13.78
CA GLU A 23 13.82 -5.00 -14.48
C GLU A 23 12.60 -5.16 -13.57
N ASN A 24 12.76 -5.87 -12.44
CA ASN A 24 11.62 -6.19 -11.57
C ASN A 24 10.96 -4.94 -10.97
N LEU A 25 11.77 -3.98 -10.51
CA LEU A 25 11.24 -2.75 -9.96
C LEU A 25 10.52 -1.97 -11.05
N CYS A 26 11.12 -1.79 -12.23
CA CYS A 26 10.48 -1.13 -13.38
C CYS A 26 9.15 -1.79 -13.79
N SER A 27 9.13 -3.11 -13.93
CA SER A 27 7.93 -3.88 -14.29
C SER A 27 6.81 -3.74 -13.26
N SER A 28 7.15 -3.53 -11.98
CA SER A 28 6.16 -3.33 -10.91
C SER A 28 5.54 -1.92 -10.87
N LEU A 29 6.15 -0.91 -11.50
CA LEU A 29 5.79 0.51 -11.32
C LEU A 29 4.37 0.85 -11.80
N ALA A 30 3.90 0.23 -12.89
CA ALA A 30 2.59 0.53 -13.45
C ALA A 30 1.45 0.12 -12.49
N ALA A 31 1.47 -1.12 -12.03
CA ALA A 31 0.52 -1.61 -11.03
C ALA A 31 0.66 -0.87 -9.70
N PHE A 32 1.90 -0.59 -9.27
CA PHE A 32 2.17 0.21 -8.07
C PHE A 32 1.59 1.63 -8.16
N HIS A 33 1.69 2.29 -9.32
CA HIS A 33 1.15 3.63 -9.53
C HIS A 33 -0.37 3.63 -9.38
N ALA A 34 -1.06 2.70 -10.04
CA ALA A 34 -2.51 2.54 -9.90
C ALA A 34 -2.91 2.21 -8.45
N PHE A 35 -2.18 1.34 -7.78
CA PHE A 35 -2.50 0.86 -6.43
C PHE A 35 -2.26 1.91 -5.34
N THR A 36 -1.22 2.74 -5.45
CA THR A 36 -0.85 3.74 -4.43
C THR A 36 -1.46 5.12 -4.66
N GLY A 37 -2.27 5.25 -5.70
CA GLY A 37 -3.00 6.45 -6.08
C GLY A 37 -2.50 7.03 -7.40
N CYS A 38 -3.42 7.26 -8.33
CA CYS A 38 -3.20 7.89 -9.62
C CYS A 38 -4.31 8.93 -9.84
N ASP A 39 -4.42 9.50 -11.04
CA ASP A 39 -5.48 10.48 -11.35
C ASP A 39 -6.90 9.91 -11.17
N PHE A 40 -7.05 8.58 -11.20
CA PHE A 40 -8.33 7.87 -11.06
C PHE A 40 -8.54 7.23 -9.68
N ASN A 41 -7.49 7.08 -8.86
CA ASN A 41 -7.55 6.36 -7.59
C ASN A 41 -6.95 7.21 -6.47
N PRO A 42 -7.64 7.38 -5.32
CA PRO A 42 -7.10 8.16 -4.22
C PRO A 42 -5.83 7.51 -3.65
N ALA A 43 -4.94 8.35 -3.13
CA ALA A 43 -3.78 7.88 -2.39
C ALA A 43 -4.18 7.30 -1.03
N PHE A 44 -3.33 6.42 -0.49
CA PHE A 44 -3.50 5.89 0.86
C PHE A 44 -3.48 7.02 1.92
N TYR A 45 -4.39 6.93 2.90
CA TYR A 45 -4.55 7.96 3.93
C TYR A 45 -3.24 8.26 4.67
N ARG A 46 -2.80 9.53 4.62
CA ARG A 46 -1.54 10.02 5.20
C ARG A 46 -0.29 9.28 4.70
N LYS A 47 -0.31 8.72 3.48
CA LYS A 47 0.84 8.08 2.85
C LYS A 47 1.11 8.73 1.48
N GLY A 48 2.15 9.55 1.39
CA GLY A 48 2.70 10.00 0.10
C GLY A 48 3.49 8.89 -0.59
N LYS A 49 3.90 9.08 -1.85
CA LYS A 49 4.53 8.04 -2.71
C LYS A 49 5.91 7.56 -2.26
N THR A 50 6.67 8.39 -1.54
CA THR A 50 8.06 8.07 -1.14
C THR A 50 8.15 6.83 -0.24
N ARG A 51 7.25 6.71 0.76
CA ARG A 51 7.26 5.58 1.68
C ARG A 51 6.83 4.25 1.01
N PRO A 52 5.68 4.18 0.32
CA PRO A 52 5.31 3.05 -0.52
C PRO A 52 6.44 2.60 -1.45
N PHE A 53 7.08 3.54 -2.17
CA PHE A 53 8.15 3.21 -3.11
C PHE A 53 9.35 2.58 -2.42
N LYS A 54 9.82 3.15 -1.30
CA LYS A 54 10.93 2.58 -0.51
C LYS A 54 10.64 1.18 0.06
N ILE A 55 9.36 0.85 0.27
CA ILE A 55 8.96 -0.51 0.72
C ILE A 55 9.04 -1.48 -0.46
N LEU A 56 8.56 -1.07 -1.64
CA LEU A 56 8.60 -1.85 -2.86
C LEU A 56 10.04 -2.12 -3.33
N GLU A 57 10.86 -1.09 -3.36
CA GLU A 57 12.27 -1.13 -3.78
C GLU A 57 13.08 -2.18 -3.01
N LYS A 58 12.79 -2.36 -1.71
CA LYS A 58 13.53 -3.26 -0.82
C LYS A 58 13.05 -4.72 -0.82
N SER A 59 12.04 -5.07 -1.59
CA SER A 59 11.38 -6.38 -1.49
C SER A 59 11.02 -6.95 -2.85
N GLY A 60 11.81 -7.93 -3.30
CA GLY A 60 11.49 -8.71 -4.51
C GLY A 60 10.14 -9.44 -4.41
N LYS A 61 9.72 -9.82 -3.20
CA LYS A 61 8.39 -10.39 -2.94
C LYS A 61 7.27 -9.40 -3.30
N PHE A 62 7.40 -8.14 -2.90
CA PHE A 62 6.40 -7.12 -3.24
C PHE A 62 6.46 -6.77 -4.72
N GLN A 63 7.66 -6.61 -5.30
CA GLN A 63 7.82 -6.39 -6.74
C GLN A 63 7.13 -7.48 -7.54
N GLY A 64 7.36 -8.75 -7.22
CA GLY A 64 6.72 -9.89 -7.90
C GLY A 64 5.19 -9.87 -7.81
N ALA A 65 4.61 -9.48 -6.68
CA ALA A 65 3.16 -9.37 -6.54
C ALA A 65 2.58 -8.23 -7.39
N PHE A 66 3.24 -7.08 -7.45
CA PHE A 66 2.83 -5.96 -8.30
C PHE A 66 3.01 -6.27 -9.80
N ILE A 67 4.08 -6.95 -10.19
CA ILE A 67 4.26 -7.44 -11.57
C ILE A 67 3.09 -8.33 -11.96
N LYS A 68 2.79 -9.36 -11.14
CA LYS A 68 1.66 -10.28 -11.37
C LYS A 68 0.34 -9.54 -11.49
N MET A 69 0.06 -8.58 -10.61
CA MET A 69 -1.15 -7.74 -10.65
C MET A 69 -1.28 -6.94 -11.96
N GLY A 70 -0.17 -6.49 -12.53
CA GLY A 70 -0.14 -5.73 -13.77
C GLY A 70 -0.35 -6.55 -15.05
N HIS A 71 -0.33 -7.88 -14.97
CA HIS A 71 -0.54 -8.76 -16.12
C HIS A 71 -2.01 -9.12 -16.31
N ASN A 72 -2.47 -9.22 -17.56
CA ASN A 72 -3.86 -9.57 -17.88
C ASN A 72 -4.28 -10.96 -17.38
N THR A 73 -3.32 -11.85 -17.15
CA THR A 73 -3.56 -13.18 -16.58
C THR A 73 -3.94 -13.14 -15.11
N PHE A 74 -3.74 -12.01 -14.42
CA PHE A 74 -4.00 -11.87 -12.99
C PHE A 74 -5.43 -12.23 -12.61
N ILE A 75 -6.40 -11.83 -13.42
CA ILE A 75 -7.83 -12.06 -13.16
C ILE A 75 -8.28 -13.43 -13.69
N ALA A 76 -7.54 -14.01 -14.64
CA ALA A 76 -7.88 -15.28 -15.27
C ALA A 76 -7.49 -16.50 -14.41
N ASP A 77 -6.52 -16.36 -13.51
CA ASP A 77 -6.05 -17.41 -12.62
C ASP A 77 -6.39 -17.08 -11.15
N PRO A 78 -7.44 -17.71 -10.58
CA PRO A 78 -7.85 -17.45 -9.19
C PRO A 78 -6.78 -17.76 -8.15
N LEU A 79 -5.94 -18.77 -8.38
CA LEU A 79 -4.90 -19.16 -7.44
C LEU A 79 -3.76 -18.14 -7.44
N LEU A 80 -3.33 -17.70 -8.63
CA LEU A 80 -2.36 -16.61 -8.78
C LEU A 80 -2.88 -15.31 -8.16
N MET A 81 -4.15 -15.02 -8.37
CA MET A 81 -4.83 -13.86 -7.80
C MET A 81 -4.78 -13.90 -6.28
N GLU A 82 -5.21 -15.00 -5.67
CA GLU A 82 -5.24 -15.17 -4.21
C GLU A 82 -3.83 -15.04 -3.59
N GLN A 83 -2.84 -15.70 -4.19
CA GLN A 83 -1.45 -15.64 -3.72
C GLN A 83 -0.90 -14.22 -3.75
N SER A 84 -1.10 -13.49 -4.85
CA SER A 84 -0.59 -12.12 -4.96
C SER A 84 -1.41 -11.16 -4.09
N PHE A 85 -2.72 -11.37 -3.96
CA PHE A 85 -3.58 -10.60 -3.06
C PHE A 85 -3.08 -10.68 -1.62
N ASN A 86 -2.74 -11.88 -1.13
CA ASN A 86 -2.17 -12.05 0.21
C ASN A 86 -0.85 -11.28 0.40
N VAL A 87 0.01 -11.24 -0.63
CA VAL A 87 1.24 -10.43 -0.59
C VAL A 87 0.95 -8.93 -0.62
N LEU A 88 -0.03 -8.48 -1.41
CA LEU A 88 -0.44 -7.08 -1.47
C LEU A 88 -1.08 -6.61 -0.15
N GLN A 89 -1.82 -7.48 0.55
CA GLN A 89 -2.33 -7.19 1.89
C GLN A 89 -1.19 -6.99 2.89
N GLU A 90 -0.20 -7.88 2.87
CA GLU A 90 1.00 -7.77 3.72
C GLU A 90 1.76 -6.47 3.43
N TYR A 91 1.89 -6.09 2.15
CA TYR A 91 2.48 -4.82 1.75
C TYR A 91 1.77 -3.62 2.39
N VAL A 92 0.43 -3.60 2.37
CA VAL A 92 -0.37 -2.55 3.03
C VAL A 92 -0.14 -2.55 4.55
N CYS A 93 -0.06 -3.73 5.18
CA CYS A 93 0.24 -3.83 6.61
C CYS A 93 1.60 -3.21 6.96
N VAL A 94 2.64 -3.49 6.16
CA VAL A 94 3.97 -2.87 6.30
C VAL A 94 3.90 -1.35 6.09
N LEU A 95 3.12 -0.87 5.11
CA LEU A 95 2.93 0.55 4.85
C LEU A 95 2.41 1.31 6.08
N TYR A 96 1.53 0.69 6.86
CA TYR A 96 0.97 1.26 8.10
C TYR A 96 1.70 0.86 9.40
N ASN A 97 2.90 0.26 9.31
CA ASN A 97 3.67 -0.21 10.47
C ASN A 97 2.92 -1.25 11.34
N VAL A 98 2.16 -2.14 10.69
CA VAL A 98 1.47 -3.28 11.34
C VAL A 98 2.08 -4.59 10.83
N LYS A 99 3.37 -4.78 11.06
CA LYS A 99 4.15 -5.87 10.43
C LYS A 99 3.78 -7.29 10.90
N ALA A 100 3.16 -7.43 12.07
CA ALA A 100 2.84 -8.72 12.68
C ALA A 100 1.56 -9.39 12.12
N ARG A 101 0.93 -8.78 11.10
CA ARG A 101 -0.36 -9.20 10.55
C ARG A 101 -0.27 -9.29 9.03
N LYS A 102 -1.10 -10.14 8.44
CA LYS A 102 -1.10 -10.43 7.00
C LYS A 102 -2.34 -9.89 6.29
N THR A 103 -3.39 -9.50 7.01
CA THR A 103 -4.63 -8.99 6.40
C THR A 103 -4.84 -7.49 6.67
N VAL A 104 -5.43 -6.81 5.69
CA VAL A 104 -5.73 -5.37 5.82
C VAL A 104 -6.79 -5.11 6.89
N ASN A 105 -7.75 -6.04 7.07
CA ASN A 105 -8.80 -5.90 8.07
C ASN A 105 -8.25 -5.94 9.49
N GLU A 106 -7.35 -6.88 9.80
CA GLU A 106 -6.65 -6.89 11.09
C GLU A 106 -5.88 -5.58 11.32
N ALA A 107 -5.21 -5.08 10.28
CA ALA A 107 -4.48 -3.81 10.37
C ALA A 107 -5.43 -2.63 10.65
N ARG A 108 -6.62 -2.60 10.05
CA ARG A 108 -7.65 -1.58 10.32
C ARG A 108 -8.11 -1.61 11.77
N CYS A 109 -8.42 -2.79 12.32
CA CYS A 109 -8.81 -2.93 13.73
C CYS A 109 -7.73 -2.39 14.66
N ILE A 110 -6.46 -2.78 14.44
CA ILE A 110 -5.34 -2.30 15.26
C ILE A 110 -5.16 -0.79 15.17
N ILE A 111 -5.29 -0.21 13.97
CA ILE A 111 -5.18 1.24 13.78
C ILE A 111 -6.34 1.95 14.50
N PHE A 112 -7.55 1.41 14.41
CA PHE A 112 -8.71 1.92 15.13
C PHE A 112 -8.46 1.89 16.64
N ASP A 113 -8.08 0.74 17.19
CA ASP A 113 -7.82 0.59 18.62
C ASP A 113 -6.73 1.56 19.09
N ARG A 114 -5.63 1.72 18.33
CA ARG A 114 -4.58 2.68 18.68
C ARG A 114 -5.04 4.13 18.72
N ILE A 115 -6.03 4.49 17.90
CA ILE A 115 -6.54 5.87 17.80
C ILE A 115 -7.63 6.13 18.83
N TYR A 116 -8.51 5.15 19.06
CA TYR A 116 -9.75 5.32 19.80
C TYR A 116 -9.75 4.60 21.17
N THR A 117 -8.71 3.87 21.54
CA THR A 117 -8.61 3.31 22.90
C THR A 117 -8.48 4.44 23.91
N PRO A 118 -9.40 4.54 24.89
CA PRO A 118 -9.36 5.59 25.90
C PRO A 118 -8.09 5.50 26.73
N LYS A 119 -7.38 6.63 26.90
CA LYS A 119 -6.15 6.67 27.71
C LYS A 119 -6.44 6.76 29.21
N SER A 120 -7.67 7.11 29.58
CA SER A 120 -8.11 7.19 30.97
C SER A 120 -9.51 6.60 31.15
N SER A 121 -9.84 6.20 32.37
CA SER A 121 -11.17 5.67 32.75
C SER A 121 -12.30 6.70 32.68
N ASN A 122 -11.99 7.99 32.59
CA ASN A 122 -12.96 9.09 32.67
C ASN A 122 -13.45 9.61 31.31
N GLU A 123 -12.97 9.06 30.20
CA GLU A 123 -13.43 9.46 28.87
C GLU A 123 -14.82 8.89 28.56
N ALA A 124 -15.72 9.75 28.05
CA ALA A 124 -17.12 9.43 27.79
C ALA A 124 -17.34 8.19 26.89
N PHE A 125 -16.37 7.87 26.02
CA PHE A 125 -16.41 6.70 25.14
C PHE A 125 -16.48 5.37 25.93
N LYS A 126 -15.79 5.28 27.08
CA LYS A 126 -15.79 4.08 27.92
C LYS A 126 -17.17 3.81 28.55
N LYS A 127 -17.95 4.87 28.84
CA LYS A 127 -19.31 4.74 29.42
C LYS A 127 -20.30 4.09 28.46
N THR A 128 -20.09 4.22 27.14
CA THR A 128 -20.98 3.65 26.12
C THR A 128 -20.63 2.20 25.81
N THR A 129 -19.35 1.84 25.74
CA THR A 129 -18.90 0.46 25.47
C THR A 129 -19.19 -0.49 26.63
N MET A 130 -19.01 -0.05 27.89
CA MET A 130 -19.35 -0.87 29.07
C MET A 130 -20.85 -1.15 29.22
N LYS A 131 -21.72 -0.30 28.65
CA LYS A 131 -23.17 -0.53 28.66
C LYS A 131 -23.62 -1.61 27.68
N LEU A 132 -22.87 -1.84 26.60
CA LEU A 132 -23.18 -2.87 25.60
C LEU A 132 -22.81 -4.27 26.08
N GLU A 133 -21.66 -4.41 26.75
CA GLU A 133 -21.22 -5.70 27.32
C GLU A 133 -22.01 -6.13 28.56
N ALA A 134 -22.64 -5.19 29.27
CA ALA A 134 -23.49 -5.49 30.44
C ALA A 134 -24.93 -5.90 30.08
N THR A 135 -25.27 -5.97 28.79
CA THR A 135 -26.60 -6.36 28.28
C THR A 135 -26.58 -7.60 27.40
N SER A 136 -25.46 -8.35 27.36
CA SER A 136 -25.34 -9.63 26.65
C SER A 136 -25.32 -10.81 27.63
#